data_AF-A0A662YR75-F1
#
_entry.id   AF-A0A662YR75-F1
#
_cell.length_a   1.000
_cell.length_b   1.000
_cell.length_c   1.000
_cell.angle_alpha   90.00
_cell.angle_beta   90.00
_cell.angle_gamma   90.00
#
_symmetry.space_group_name_H-M   'P 1'
#
loop_
_entity.id
_entity.type
_entity.pdbx_description
1 polymer ?
#
loop_
_entity_poly.entity_id
_entity_poly.type
_entity_poly.pdbx_seq_one_letter_code
_entity_poly.pdbx_strand_id
1 'polypeptide(L)'
;MSAWQIDPRLSYSVTWFCSWSPCFGCALHLAQFLSEHPNLRLRIFAARLYFCEDKNSEPEGLRRLKAAGAHIAVMTFKGKRSAKQGETEKKDAQK
;
A
#
# COMPACT_ATOMS: atom_id res chain seq x y z
N MET A 1 5.58 1.93 23.27
CA MET A 1 4.22 2.47 23.46
C MET A 1 3.44 2.34 22.16
N SER A 2 2.54 1.35 22.09
CA SER A 2 1.37 1.34 21.20
C SER A 2 0.47 0.19 21.66
N ALA A 3 -0.16 0.38 22.81
CA ALA A 3 -0.95 -0.64 23.51
C ALA A 3 -2.38 -0.71 22.93
N TRP A 4 -2.47 -1.07 21.65
CA TRP A 4 -3.71 -1.63 21.13
C TRP A 4 -3.53 -3.14 21.23
N GLN A 5 -4.14 -3.77 22.24
CA GLN A 5 -4.20 -5.24 22.29
C GLN A 5 -5.09 -5.71 21.14
N ILE A 6 -4.45 -6.19 20.07
CA ILE A 6 -5.12 -6.85 18.96
C ILE A 6 -5.46 -8.26 19.44
N ASP A 7 -6.75 -8.55 19.65
CA ASP A 7 -7.18 -9.89 20.04
C ASP A 7 -6.96 -10.84 18.86
N PRO A 8 -6.12 -11.89 18.99
CA PRO A 8 -5.84 -12.82 17.89
C PRO A 8 -7.09 -13.55 17.37
N ARG A 9 -8.15 -13.63 18.18
CA ARG A 9 -9.41 -14.31 17.84
C ARG A 9 -10.35 -13.44 17.00
N LEU A 10 -10.13 -12.13 16.97
CA LEU A 10 -10.95 -11.19 16.21
C LEU A 10 -10.26 -10.84 14.90
N SER A 11 -11.06 -10.72 13.84
CA SER A 11 -10.60 -10.22 12.55
C SER A 11 -10.77 -8.70 12.48
N TYR A 12 -9.71 -7.98 12.12
CA TYR A 12 -9.72 -6.54 12.03
C TYR A 12 -9.59 -6.09 10.57
N SER A 13 -10.34 -5.06 10.19
CA SER A 13 -10.22 -4.42 8.88
C SER A 13 -9.98 -2.93 9.07
N VAL A 14 -8.76 -2.49 8.79
CA VAL A 14 -8.32 -1.11 8.95
C VAL A 14 -8.18 -0.46 7.58
N THR A 15 -8.77 0.72 7.41
CA THR A 15 -8.65 1.51 6.16
C THR A 15 -8.05 2.86 6.46
N TRP A 16 -6.95 3.19 5.78
CA TRP A 16 -6.23 4.44 5.88
C TRP A 16 -6.46 5.30 4.64
N PHE A 17 -6.72 6.58 4.87
CA PHE A 17 -6.75 7.61 3.83
C PHE A 17 -5.61 8.57 4.12
N CYS A 18 -4.56 8.51 3.30
CA CYS A 18 -3.32 9.25 3.50
C CYS A 18 -3.14 10.27 2.37
N SER A 19 -2.60 11.44 2.68
CA SER A 19 -2.23 12.42 1.64
C SER A 19 -1.07 11.92 0.76
N TRP A 20 -0.14 11.18 1.36
CA TRP A 20 1.00 10.56 0.69
C TRP A 20 1.07 9.07 0.99
N SER A 21 1.64 8.28 0.08
CA SER A 21 1.98 6.89 0.34
C SER A 21 3.04 6.78 1.44
N PRO A 22 3.09 5.68 2.21
CA PRO A 22 4.15 5.49 3.20
C PRO A 22 5.53 5.48 2.51
N CYS A 23 6.53 6.04 3.18
CA CYS A 23 7.93 5.93 2.74
C CYS A 23 8.46 4.50 2.93
N PHE A 24 9.66 4.21 2.42
CA PHE A 24 10.26 2.87 2.47
C PHE A 24 10.29 2.28 3.89
N GLY A 25 10.81 3.03 4.88
CA GLY A 25 10.91 2.56 6.26
C GLY A 25 9.54 2.31 6.91
N CYS A 26 8.58 3.21 6.68
CA CYS A 26 7.20 3.01 7.16
C CYS A 26 6.55 1.78 6.51
N ALA A 27 6.77 1.59 5.20
CA ALA A 27 6.20 0.44 4.49
C ALA A 27 6.78 -0.88 4.98
N LEU A 28 8.08 -0.93 5.29
CA LEU A 28 8.72 -2.12 5.85
C LEU A 28 8.23 -2.44 7.27
N HIS A 29 8.10 -1.42 8.13
CA HIS A 29 7.56 -1.61 9.47
C HIS A 29 6.11 -2.11 9.41
N LEU A 30 5.28 -1.54 8.54
CA LEU A 30 3.91 -2.02 8.33
C LEU A 30 3.87 -3.46 7.80
N ALA A 31 4.78 -3.83 6.89
CA ALA A 31 4.87 -5.18 6.37
C ALA A 31 5.20 -6.19 7.48
N GLN A 32 6.18 -5.86 8.33
CA GLN A 32 6.51 -6.68 9.49
C GLN A 32 5.33 -6.79 10.46
N PHE A 33 4.69 -5.66 10.79
CA PHE A 33 3.52 -5.64 11.66
C PHE A 33 2.37 -6.51 11.14
N LEU A 34 2.09 -6.48 9.82
CA LEU A 34 1.08 -7.35 9.20
C LEU A 34 1.46 -8.83 9.24
N SER A 35 2.75 -9.14 9.10
CA SER A 35 3.24 -10.53 9.21
C SER A 35 3.06 -11.10 10.62
N GLU A 36 3.15 -10.25 11.65
CA GLU A 36 2.94 -10.62 13.05
C GLU A 36 1.44 -10.73 13.41
N HIS A 37 0.55 -10.10 12.63
CA HIS A 37 -0.90 -10.02 12.90
C HIS A 37 -1.73 -10.46 11.67
N PRO A 38 -1.80 -11.77 11.36
CA PRO A 38 -2.48 -12.28 10.16
C PRO A 38 -4.00 -12.05 10.18
N ASN A 39 -4.58 -11.79 11.36
CA ASN A 39 -5.98 -11.45 11.55
C ASN A 39 -6.31 -9.98 11.18
N LEU A 40 -5.31 -9.17 10.82
CA LEU A 40 -5.48 -7.77 10.44
C LEU A 40 -5.39 -7.58 8.93
N ARG A 41 -6.42 -6.96 8.35
CA ARG A 41 -6.47 -6.57 6.94
C ARG A 41 -6.29 -5.06 6.83
N LEU A 42 -5.21 -4.63 6.19
CA LEU A 42 -4.91 -3.21 6.00
C LEU A 42 -5.20 -2.77 4.55
N ARG A 43 -5.93 -1.67 4.42
CA ARG A 43 -6.19 -0.99 3.14
C ARG A 43 -5.67 0.43 3.23
N ILE A 44 -4.79 0.82 2.32
CA ILE A 44 -4.21 2.16 2.24
C ILE A 44 -4.66 2.81 0.94
N PHE A 45 -5.33 3.95 1.07
CA PHE A 45 -5.66 4.83 -0.03
C PHE A 45 -4.82 6.09 0.09
N ALA A 46 -3.87 6.27 -0.84
CA ALA A 46 -2.98 7.42 -0.85
C ALA A 46 -3.41 8.42 -1.93
N ALA A 47 -3.46 9.71 -1.63
CA ALA A 47 -3.75 10.74 -2.64
C ALA A 47 -2.57 10.96 -3.60
N ARG A 48 -1.32 10.83 -3.11
CA ARG A 48 -0.08 11.03 -3.87
C ARG A 48 0.93 9.94 -3.54
N LEU A 49 1.83 9.62 -4.47
CA LEU A 49 2.95 8.68 -4.24
C LEU A 49 4.18 9.45 -3.75
N TYR A 50 4.73 9.05 -2.62
CA TYR A 50 5.92 9.65 -2.00
C TYR A 50 7.19 9.20 -2.74
N PHE A 51 7.98 10.15 -3.23
CA PHE A 51 9.28 9.97 -3.91
C PHE A 51 9.41 8.73 -4.83
N CYS A 52 8.53 8.65 -5.84
CA CYS A 52 8.54 7.59 -6.85
C CYS A 52 9.52 7.90 -8.01
N GLU A 53 10.79 8.14 -7.71
CA GLU A 53 11.85 8.21 -8.74
C GLU A 53 12.50 6.83 -8.91
N ASP A 54 12.88 6.45 -10.13
CA ASP A 54 13.41 5.10 -10.45
C ASP A 54 14.67 4.70 -9.67
N LYS A 55 15.37 5.67 -9.07
CA LYS A 55 16.55 5.46 -8.22
C LYS A 55 16.21 5.23 -6.75
N ASN A 56 14.94 5.35 -6.37
CA ASN A 56 14.53 5.38 -4.98
C ASN A 56 13.97 4.03 -4.52
N SER A 57 14.09 3.73 -3.23
CA SER A 57 13.70 2.44 -2.65
C SER A 57 12.21 2.36 -2.31
N GLU A 58 11.48 3.46 -2.40
CA GLU A 58 10.09 3.62 -2.01
C GLU A 58 9.14 2.69 -2.79
N PRO A 59 9.27 2.52 -4.13
CA PRO A 59 8.49 1.54 -4.86
C PRO A 59 8.69 0.12 -4.34
N GLU A 60 9.91 -0.22 -3.90
CA GLU A 60 10.22 -1.54 -3.31
C GLU A 60 9.56 -1.70 -1.94
N GLY A 61 9.54 -0.66 -1.12
CA GLY A 61 8.82 -0.66 0.16
C GLY A 61 7.33 -0.92 -0.03
N LEU A 62 6.69 -0.24 -0.98
CA LEU A 62 5.27 -0.46 -1.30
C LEU A 62 5.00 -1.85 -1.87
N ARG A 63 5.90 -2.41 -2.68
CA ARG A 63 5.81 -3.79 -3.19
C ARG A 63 5.86 -4.80 -2.05
N ARG A 64 6.80 -4.64 -1.10
CA ARG A 64 6.89 -5.50 0.09
C ARG A 64 5.65 -5.41 0.96
N LEU A 65 5.15 -4.20 1.19
CA LEU A 65 3.92 -4.00 1.94
C LEU A 65 2.71 -4.67 1.28
N LYS A 66 2.62 -4.61 -0.06
CA LYS A 66 1.62 -5.34 -0.83
C LYS A 66 1.79 -6.86 -0.73
N ALA A 67 3.03 -7.36 -0.78
CA ALA A 67 3.34 -8.78 -0.62
C ALA A 67 2.98 -9.31 0.77
N ALA A 68 3.09 -8.46 1.81
CA ALA A 68 2.65 -8.75 3.17
C ALA A 68 1.11 -8.74 3.36
N GLY A 69 0.33 -8.53 2.29
CA GLY A 69 -1.13 -8.63 2.32
C GLY A 69 -1.87 -7.29 2.42
N ALA A 70 -1.17 -6.14 2.42
CA ALA A 70 -1.82 -4.84 2.39
C ALA A 70 -2.41 -4.54 1.00
N HIS A 71 -3.59 -3.93 0.98
CA HIS A 71 -4.16 -3.38 -0.25
C HIS A 71 -3.80 -1.90 -0.37
N ILE A 72 -2.99 -1.53 -1.36
CA ILE A 72 -2.56 -0.15 -1.60
C ILE A 72 -3.16 0.36 -2.90
N ALA A 73 -3.84 1.51 -2.87
CA ALA A 73 -4.44 2.12 -4.05
C ALA A 73 -4.30 3.66 -4.02
N VAL A 74 -4.26 4.28 -5.19
CA VAL A 74 -4.32 5.74 -5.31
C VAL A 74 -5.78 6.19 -5.20
N MET A 75 -6.04 7.25 -4.43
CA MET A 75 -7.37 7.81 -4.27
C MET A 75 -7.85 8.39 -5.61
N THR A 76 -9.00 7.92 -6.07
CA THR A 76 -9.68 8.46 -7.24
C THR A 76 -10.95 9.18 -6.80
N PHE A 77 -11.24 10.34 -7.37
CA PHE A 77 -12.55 10.98 -7.20
C PHE A 77 -13.63 10.05 -7.76
N LYS A 78 -14.58 9.65 -6.92
CA LYS A 78 -15.68 8.77 -7.34
C LYS A 78 -16.77 9.58 -8.05
N GLY A 79 -16.44 10.12 -9.22
CA GLY A 79 -17.44 10.52 -10.21
C GLY A 79 -18.16 9.25 -10.69
N LYS A 80 -19.49 9.28 -10.86
CA LYS A 80 -20.28 8.14 -11.32
C LYS A 80 -19.61 7.51 -12.57
N ARG A 81 -19.13 6.27 -12.42
CA ARG A 81 -18.63 5.32 -13.43
C ARG A 81 -17.88 5.91 -14.64
N SER A 82 -16.57 5.67 -14.71
CA SER A 82 -15.96 5.14 -15.96
C SER A 82 -14.63 4.46 -15.68
N ALA A 83 -14.39 3.43 -16.48
CA ALA A 83 -13.32 2.46 -16.42
C ALA A 83 -11.92 3.09 -16.58
N LYS A 84 -10.93 2.52 -15.90
CA LYS A 84 -9.91 1.63 -16.50
C LYS A 84 -8.89 1.23 -15.41
N GLN A 85 -8.85 -0.05 -15.10
CA GLN A 85 -7.72 -0.69 -14.44
C GLN A 85 -6.72 -1.11 -15.52
N GLY A 86 -5.47 -0.66 -15.36
CA GLY A 86 -4.26 -1.33 -15.85
C GLY A 86 -3.93 -1.17 -17.33
N GLU A 87 -2.86 -0.41 -17.63
CA GLU A 87 -1.88 -0.85 -18.62
C GLU A 87 -0.50 -0.26 -18.27
N THR A 88 0.38 -1.11 -17.74
CA THR A 88 1.83 -0.89 -17.77
C THR A 88 2.27 -1.03 -19.22
N GLU A 89 2.56 0.09 -19.87
CA GLU A 89 3.17 0.14 -21.20
C GLU A 89 4.63 -0.34 -21.09
N LYS A 90 4.86 -1.62 -21.37
CA LYS A 90 6.18 -2.13 -21.76
C LYS A 90 6.45 -1.62 -23.17
N LYS A 91 7.42 -0.72 -23.35
CA LYS A 91 8.03 -0.47 -24.66
C LYS A 91 9.23 -1.39 -24.80
N ASP A 92 9.02 -2.51 -25.49
CA ASP A 92 10.09 -3.28 -26.10
C ASP A 92 10.54 -2.62 -27.42
N ALA A 93 11.84 -2.71 -27.67
CA ALA A 93 12.55 -2.68 -28.94
C ALA A 93 12.47 -1.43 -29.83
N GLN A 94 13.63 -0.78 -30.05
CA GLN A 94 14.49 -1.06 -31.21
C GLN A 94 15.53 0.07 -31.40
N LYS A 95 16.82 -0.24 -31.25
CA LYS A 95 17.87 0.23 -32.16
C LYS A 95 18.90 -0.88 -32.31
#